data_AF-A0A920RSC7-F1
#
_entry.id   AF-A0A920RSC7-F1
#
_cell.length_a   1.000
_cell.length_b   1.000
_cell.length_c   1.000
_cell.angle_alpha   90.00
_cell.angle_beta   90.00
_cell.angle_gamma   90.00
#
_symmetry.space_group_name_H-M   'P 1'
#
loop_
_entity.id
_entity.type
_entity.pdbx_description
1 polymer ?
#
loop_
_entity_poly.entity_id
_entity_poly.type
_entity_poly.pdbx_seq_one_letter_code
_entity_poly.pdbx_strand_id
1 'polypeptide(L)' 'MGNKISAKKLAKKIGLPFVPGSEGPNLVVTLKKKAKAFGYPIIIKAASGGGGRGMKIC' A
#
# COMPACT_ATOMS: atom_id res chain seq x y z
N MET A 1 7.30 6.87 -13.31
CA MET A 1 6.78 7.17 -11.95
C MET A 1 5.55 6.33 -11.54
N GLY A 2 5.24 5.21 -12.20
CA GLY A 2 3.98 4.46 -11.98
C GLY A 2 3.97 3.44 -10.83
N ASN A 3 5.08 3.26 -10.11
CA ASN A 3 5.15 2.29 -9.01
C ASN A 3 4.79 2.96 -7.68
N LYS A 4 3.63 2.57 -7.12
CA LYS A 4 3.13 3.15 -5.86
C LYS A 4 4.05 2.88 -4.66
N ILE A 5 4.84 1.80 -4.69
CA ILE A 5 5.78 1.46 -3.61
C ILE A 5 6.96 2.44 -3.63
N SER A 6 7.55 2.71 -4.80
CA SER A 6 8.67 3.66 -4.89
C SER A 6 8.23 5.08 -4.56
N ALA A 7 7.02 5.47 -4.97
CA ALA A 7 6.44 6.77 -4.61
C ALA A 7 6.28 6.94 -3.08
N LYS A 8 5.77 5.91 -2.37
CA LYS A 8 5.67 5.95 -0.91
C LYS A 8 7.04 6.00 -0.22
N LYS A 9 8.03 5.24 -0.71
CA LYS A 9 9.40 5.29 -0.18
C LYS A 9 10.00 6.69 -0.32
N LEU A 10 9.78 7.35 -1.47
CA LEU A 10 10.23 8.71 -1.68
C LEU A 10 9.51 9.68 -0.74
N ALA A 11 8.18 9.62 -0.65
CA ALA A 11 7.39 10.47 0.24
C ALA A 11 7.85 10.36 1.71
N LYS A 12 8.10 9.13 2.18
CA LYS A 12 8.68 8.87 3.51
C LYS A 12 10.07 9.51 3.66
N LYS A 13 10.95 9.36 2.66
CA LYS A 13 12.31 9.91 2.69
C LYS A 13 12.33 11.43 2.78
N ILE A 14 11.38 12.10 2.13
CA ILE A 14 11.31 13.57 2.10
C ILE A 14 10.34 14.15 3.15
N GLY A 15 9.83 13.31 4.07
CA GLY A 15 8.97 13.74 5.16
C GLY A 15 7.56 14.18 4.73
N LEU A 16 7.11 13.84 3.51
CA LEU A 16 5.74 14.12 3.09
C LEU A 16 4.77 13.20 3.82
N PRO A 17 3.59 13.70 4.25
CA PRO A 17 2.56 12.86 4.81
C PRO A 17 2.04 11.87 3.76
N PHE A 18 1.82 10.63 4.17
CA PHE A 18 1.30 9.57 3.30
C PHE A 18 0.42 8.60 4.07
N VAL A 19 -0.47 7.90 3.36
CA VAL A 19 -1.32 6.87 3.96
C VAL A 19 -0.48 5.65 4.35
N PRO A 20 -0.46 5.25 5.64
CA PRO A 20 0.26 4.08 6.12
C PRO A 20 -0.06 2.83 5.31
N GLY A 21 0.92 1.95 5.15
CA GLY A 21 0.71 0.70 4.43
C GLY A 21 1.99 -0.11 4.25
N SER A 22 1.88 -1.21 3.52
CA SER A 22 3.03 -2.08 3.22
C SER A 22 4.13 -1.39 2.44
N GLU A 23 5.40 -1.63 2.82
CA GLU A 23 6.60 -1.11 2.15
C GLU A 23 7.03 -1.90 0.89
N GLY A 24 6.23 -2.88 0.46
CA GLY A 24 6.54 -3.76 -0.67
C GLY A 24 5.52 -4.88 -0.87
N PRO A 25 5.74 -5.77 -1.85
CA PRO A 25 4.99 -7.01 -1.96
C PRO A 25 5.18 -7.83 -0.68
N ASN A 26 4.08 -8.32 -0.12
CA ASN A 26 4.11 -9.19 1.05
C ASN A 26 3.31 -10.46 0.74
N LEU A 27 3.71 -11.57 1.36
CA LEU A 27 2.88 -12.77 1.40
C LEU A 27 1.52 -12.47 2.06
N VAL A 28 0.48 -13.17 1.63
CA VAL A 28 -0.90 -12.98 2.12
C VAL A 28 -1.00 -13.08 3.65
N VAL A 29 -0.25 -14.00 4.26
CA VAL A 29 -0.20 -14.18 5.72
C VAL A 29 0.29 -12.91 6.43
N THR A 30 1.35 -12.29 5.90
CA THR A 30 1.91 -11.05 6.44
C THR A 30 0.95 -9.87 6.25
N LEU A 31 0.23 -9.83 5.12
CA LEU A 31 -0.80 -8.81 4.87
C LEU A 31 -1.95 -8.90 5.88
N LYS A 32 -2.44 -10.10 6.20
CA LYS A 32 -3.52 -10.28 7.19
C LYS A 32 -3.12 -9.76 8.58
N LYS A 33 -1.89 -10.03 9.02
CA LYS A 33 -1.39 -9.52 10.31
C LYS A 33 -1.30 -8.00 10.32
N LYS A 34 -0.75 -7.40 9.24
CA LYS A 34 -0.65 -5.93 9.10
C LYS A 34 -2.02 -5.28 9.00
N ALA A 35 -2.97 -5.87 8.27
CA ALA A 35 -4.34 -5.38 8.15
C ALA A 35 -5.02 -5.29 9.52
N LYS A 36 -4.90 -6.33 10.36
CA LYS A 36 -5.39 -6.29 11.74
C LYS A 36 -4.74 -5.18 12.57
N ALA A 37 -3.44 -4.95 12.39
CA ALA A 37 -2.73 -3.89 13.12
C ALA A 37 -3.11 -2.47 12.65
N PHE A 38 -3.44 -2.28 11.38
CA PHE A 38 -3.88 -0.98 10.84
C PHE A 38 -5.36 -0.69 11.11
N GLY A 39 -6.16 -1.72 11.37
CA GLY A 39 -7.62 -1.62 11.48
C GLY A 39 -8.29 -1.70 10.10
N TYR A 40 -9.54 -2.15 10.10
CA TYR A 40 -10.39 -2.24 8.92
C TYR A 40 -11.29 -1.00 8.80
N PRO A 41 -11.73 -0.61 7.59
CA PRO A 41 -11.45 -1.26 6.30
C PRO A 41 -10.06 -0.92 5.75
N ILE A 42 -9.48 -1.84 4.98
CA ILE A 42 -8.22 -1.63 4.27
C ILE A 42 -8.44 -1.63 2.75
N ILE A 43 -7.48 -1.08 2.01
CA ILE A 43 -7.47 -1.12 0.55
C ILE A 43 -6.23 -1.83 0.02
N ILE A 44 -6.45 -2.89 -0.75
CA ILE A 44 -5.40 -3.56 -1.49
C ILE A 44 -5.28 -2.86 -2.84
N LYS A 45 -4.06 -2.44 -3.20
CA LYS A 45 -3.75 -1.76 -4.47
C LYS A 45 -2.64 -2.51 -5.21
N ALA A 46 -2.83 -2.75 -6.51
CA ALA A 46 -1.78 -3.23 -7.39
C ALA A 46 -0.66 -2.18 -7.48
N ALA A 47 0.60 -2.64 -7.37
CA ALA A 47 1.78 -1.77 -7.37
C ALA A 47 1.89 -0.94 -8.66
N SER A 48 1.58 -1.56 -9.81
CA SER A 48 1.66 -0.95 -11.15
C SER A 48 0.27 -0.66 -11.77
N GLY A 49 -0.82 -0.74 -11.01
CA GLY A 49 -2.17 -0.47 -11.53
C GLY A 49 -2.43 1.02 -11.81
N GLY A 50 -3.20 1.34 -12.86
CA GLY A 50 -3.62 2.70 -13.23
C GLY A 50 -5.10 2.75 -13.62
N GLY A 51 -5.69 3.94 -13.70
CA GLY A 51 -7.08 4.13 -14.14
C GLY A 51 -8.14 3.47 -13.24
N GLY A 52 -7.90 3.39 -11.93
CA GLY A 52 -8.81 2.75 -10.97
C GLY A 52 -8.78 1.22 -10.96
N ARG A 53 -7.98 0.58 -11.82
CA ARG A 53 -7.89 -0.89 -11.91
C ARG A 53 -6.90 -1.47 -10.89
N GLY A 54 -7.20 -2.67 -10.40
CA GLY A 54 -6.36 -3.39 -9.43
C GLY A 54 -6.47 -2.85 -8.02
N MET A 55 -7.65 -2.39 -7.61
CA MET A 55 -7.92 -1.93 -6.24
C MET A 55 -9.11 -2.68 -5.66
N LYS A 56 -9.01 -3.15 -4.42
CA LYS A 56 -10.10 -3.84 -3.71
C LYS A 56 -10.13 -3.40 -2.25
N ILE A 57 -11.32 -3.10 -1.75
CA ILE A 57 -11.57 -2.81 -0.33
C ILE A 57 -11.79 -4.16 0.37
N CYS A 58 -11.17 -4.35 1.53
CA CYS A 58 -11.20 -5.57 2.32
C CYS A 58 -11.32 -5.27 3.81
#